data_AF-A0A363TBL6-F1
#
_entry.id   AF-A0A363TBL6-F1
#
_cell.length_a   1.000
_cell.length_b   1.000
_cell.length_c   1.000
_cell.angle_alpha   90.00
_cell.angle_beta   90.00
_cell.angle_gamma   90.00
#
_symmetry.space_group_name_H-M   'P 1'
#
loop_
_entity.id
_entity.type
_entity.pdbx_description
1 polymer ?
#
loop_
_entity_poly.entity_id
_entity_poly.type
_entity_poly.pdbx_seq_one_letter_code
_entity_poly.pdbx_strand_id
1 'polypeptide(L)'
;MGRTLPSTTQVFMQEEASFARFRRALRRSDQLALDDLFTAARQHLAAAQYASHALPFEVFLLSMLLEEHKEVMRLREQIGEVLSRQP
;
A
#
# COMPACT_ATOMS: atom_id res chain seq x y z
N MET A 1 15.90 -22.77 21.74
CA MET A 1 15.49 -21.36 21.75
C MET A 1 14.54 -21.14 20.57
N GLY A 2 13.23 -21.17 20.83
CA GLY A 2 12.21 -21.07 19.77
C GLY A 2 12.32 -19.74 19.05
N ARG A 3 12.30 -19.77 17.71
CA ARG A 3 12.30 -18.56 16.88
C ARG A 3 10.99 -17.83 17.14
N THR A 4 11.06 -16.65 17.78
CA THR A 4 9.92 -15.74 17.88
C THR A 4 9.44 -15.44 16.46
N LEU A 5 8.14 -15.64 16.18
CA LEU A 5 7.58 -15.27 14.89
C LEU A 5 7.73 -13.75 14.71
N PRO A 6 8.20 -13.27 13.55
CA PRO A 6 8.32 -11.84 13.30
C PRO A 6 6.93 -11.19 13.32
N SER A 7 6.84 -9.98 13.85
CA SER A 7 5.60 -9.22 13.82
C SER A 7 5.25 -8.79 12.38
N THR A 8 3.98 -8.53 12.10
CA THR A 8 3.54 -8.04 10.78
C THR A 8 4.28 -6.78 10.36
N THR A 9 4.59 -5.89 11.31
CA THR A 9 5.43 -4.70 11.06
C THR A 9 6.86 -5.07 10.67
N GLN A 10 7.47 -6.07 11.32
CA GLN A 10 8.82 -6.52 10.97
C GLN A 10 8.85 -7.14 9.57
N VAL A 11 7.85 -7.97 9.25
CA VAL A 11 7.69 -8.54 7.91
C VAL A 11 7.52 -7.43 6.88
N PHE A 12 6.66 -6.44 7.14
CA PHE A 12 6.47 -5.30 6.26
C PHE A 12 7.77 -4.55 5.96
N MET A 13 8.55 -4.20 6.99
CA MET A 13 9.81 -3.48 6.82
C MET A 13 10.83 -4.31 6.03
N GLN A 14 10.83 -5.64 6.22
CA GLN A 14 11.69 -6.55 5.48
C GLN A 14 11.29 -6.62 3.99
N GLU A 15 9.99 -6.71 3.70
CA GLU A 15 9.48 -6.68 2.33
C GLU A 15 9.81 -5.35 1.64
N GLU A 16 9.51 -4.20 2.27
CA GLU A 16 9.83 -2.85 1.75
C GLU A 16 11.33 -2.71 1.44
N ALA A 17 12.19 -3.19 2.34
CA ALA A 17 13.63 -3.18 2.13
C ALA A 17 14.07 -4.09 0.96
N SER A 18 13.38 -5.20 0.72
CA SER A 18 13.67 -6.12 -0.39
C SER A 18 13.46 -5.45 -1.76
N PHE A 19 12.51 -4.51 -1.85
CA PHE A 19 12.24 -3.71 -3.05
C PHE A 19 13.23 -2.57 -3.28
N ALA A 20 14.22 -2.35 -2.40
CA ALA A 20 15.15 -1.22 -2.53
C ALA A 20 15.93 -1.19 -3.86
N ARG A 21 16.28 -2.36 -4.43
CA ARG A 21 16.93 -2.44 -5.75
C ARG A 21 15.97 -2.10 -6.88
N PHE A 22 14.74 -2.62 -6.81
CA PHE A 22 13.69 -2.31 -7.78
C PHE A 22 13.36 -0.82 -7.77
N ARG A 23 13.11 -0.23 -6.59
CA ARG A 23 12.90 1.20 -6.40
C ARG A 23 14.02 2.04 -7.02
N ARG A 24 15.28 1.67 -6.81
CA ARG A 24 16.44 2.40 -7.37
C ARG A 24 16.50 2.36 -8.91
N ALA A 25 15.91 1.37 -9.55
CA ALA A 25 15.85 1.28 -11.01
C ALA A 25 14.71 2.11 -11.61
N LEU A 26 13.76 2.58 -10.81
CA LEU A 26 12.63 3.39 -11.24
C LEU A 26 13.02 4.86 -11.50
N ARG A 27 12.24 5.55 -12.34
CA ARG A 27 12.32 7.01 -12.49
C ARG A 27 11.94 7.69 -11.17
N ARG A 28 12.39 8.93 -10.97
CA ARG A 28 12.14 9.67 -9.71
C ARG A 28 10.64 9.82 -9.40
N SER A 29 9.79 10.04 -10.40
CA SER A 29 8.32 10.08 -10.24
C SER A 29 7.78 8.78 -9.67
N ASP A 30 8.23 7.67 -10.23
CA ASP A 30 7.73 6.33 -9.91
C ASP A 30 8.28 5.85 -8.56
N GLN A 31 9.47 6.32 -8.17
CA GLN A 31 10.00 6.13 -6.81
C GLN A 31 9.10 6.77 -5.76
N LEU A 32 8.65 8.00 -6.00
CA LEU A 32 7.74 8.70 -5.08
C LEU A 32 6.40 7.97 -4.99
N ALA A 33 5.83 7.57 -6.14
CA ALA A 33 4.59 6.79 -6.15
C ALA A 33 4.73 5.47 -5.39
N LEU A 34 5.86 4.75 -5.56
CA LEU A 34 6.11 3.51 -4.82
C LEU A 34 6.23 3.75 -3.30
N ASP A 35 6.90 4.82 -2.88
CA ASP A 35 7.03 5.18 -1.45
C ASP A 35 5.67 5.54 -0.84
N ASP A 36 4.81 6.21 -1.60
CA ASP A 36 3.44 6.54 -1.20
C ASP A 36 2.60 5.27 -1.06
N LEU A 37 2.71 4.31 -1.99
CA LEU A 37 2.04 3.01 -1.89
C LEU A 37 2.46 2.23 -0.64
N PHE A 38 3.75 2.16 -0.32
CA PHE A 38 4.22 1.55 0.94
C PHE A 38 3.67 2.30 2.16
N THR A 39 3.61 3.63 2.11
CA THR A 39 3.02 4.43 3.19
C THR A 39 1.54 4.14 3.38
N ALA A 40 0.78 4.03 2.29
CA ALA A 40 -0.63 3.67 2.30
C ALA A 40 -0.86 2.27 2.90
N ALA A 41 -0.06 1.29 2.48
CA ALA A 41 -0.13 -0.08 2.99
C ALA A 41 0.11 -0.19 4.50
N ARG A 42 0.97 0.67 5.08
CA ARG A 42 1.25 0.69 6.54
C ARG A 42 -0.01 0.91 7.39
N GLN A 43 -1.01 1.62 6.86
CA GLN A 43 -2.27 1.87 7.58
C GLN A 43 -3.06 0.59 7.85
N HIS A 44 -2.79 -0.47 7.09
CA HIS A 44 -3.50 -1.74 7.15
C HIS A 44 -2.75 -2.84 7.91
N LEU A 45 -1.62 -2.52 8.56
CA LEU A 45 -0.82 -3.53 9.28
C LEU A 45 -1.61 -4.24 10.39
N ALA A 46 -2.51 -3.54 11.07
CA ALA A 46 -3.40 -4.14 12.07
C ALA A 46 -4.42 -5.10 11.43
N ALA A 47 -5.02 -4.70 10.30
CA ALA A 47 -5.95 -5.54 9.56
C ALA A 47 -5.25 -6.77 8.94
N ALA A 48 -3.99 -6.63 8.54
CA ALA A 48 -3.20 -7.70 7.96
C ALA A 48 -2.96 -8.88 8.93
N GLN A 49 -3.04 -8.66 10.25
CA GLN A 49 -2.95 -9.74 11.24
C GLN A 49 -4.11 -10.75 11.13
N TYR A 50 -5.25 -10.34 10.58
CA TYR A 50 -6.42 -11.18 10.41
C TYR A 50 -6.38 -12.02 9.13
N ALA A 51 -5.45 -11.73 8.21
CA ALA A 51 -5.29 -12.46 6.95
C ALA A 51 -4.26 -13.60 7.09
N SER A 52 -4.42 -14.45 8.12
CA SER A 52 -3.45 -15.50 8.48
C SER A 52 -3.24 -16.60 7.42
N HIS A 53 -4.11 -16.67 6.41
CA HIS A 53 -4.03 -17.63 5.31
C HIS A 53 -3.26 -17.10 4.08
N ALA A 54 -3.09 -15.77 3.98
CA ALA A 54 -2.42 -15.14 2.84
C ALA A 54 -0.95 -14.88 3.15
N LEU A 55 -0.10 -14.80 2.11
CA LEU A 55 1.27 -14.36 2.31
C LEU A 55 1.26 -12.88 2.72
N PRO A 56 2.06 -12.45 3.71
CA PRO A 56 2.06 -11.06 4.19
C PRO A 56 2.20 -10.03 3.07
N PHE A 57 3.01 -10.33 2.06
CA PHE A 57 3.19 -9.45 0.91
C PHE A 57 1.91 -9.31 0.04
N GLU A 58 1.15 -10.39 -0.16
CA GLU A 58 -0.13 -10.34 -0.88
C GLU A 58 -1.13 -9.43 -0.17
N VAL A 59 -1.12 -9.45 1.16
CA VAL A 59 -1.95 -8.57 1.98
C VAL A 59 -1.53 -7.11 1.81
N PHE A 60 -0.22 -6.82 1.79
CA PHE A 60 0.27 -5.46 1.55
C PHE A 60 -0.08 -4.96 0.15
N LEU A 61 0.04 -5.79 -0.88
CA LEU A 61 -0.40 -5.45 -2.23
C LEU A 61 -1.90 -5.18 -2.29
N LEU A 62 -2.71 -6.00 -1.61
CA LEU A 62 -4.16 -5.77 -1.53
C LEU A 62 -4.48 -4.46 -0.80
N SER A 63 -3.74 -4.12 0.26
CA SER A 63 -3.87 -2.84 0.96
C SER A 63 -3.53 -1.65 0.08
N MET A 64 -2.47 -1.75 -0.73
CA MET A 64 -2.13 -0.73 -1.73
C MET A 64 -3.27 -0.54 -2.73
N LEU A 65 -3.77 -1.64 -3.31
CA LEU A 65 -4.89 -1.61 -4.26
C LEU A 65 -6.17 -1.04 -3.64
N LEU A 66 -6.43 -1.33 -2.37
CA LEU A 66 -7.58 -0.81 -1.64
C LEU A 66 -7.49 0.71 -1.49
N GLU A 67 -6.34 1.25 -1.11
CA GLU A 67 -6.15 2.70 -1.00
C GLU A 67 -6.23 3.40 -2.36
N GLU A 68 -5.65 2.81 -3.42
CA GLU A 68 -5.80 3.33 -4.78
C GLU A 68 -7.26 3.30 -5.25
N HIS A 69 -8.03 2.26 -4.92
CA HIS A 69 -9.44 2.20 -5.26
C HIS A 69 -10.25 3.29 -4.55
N LYS A 70 -9.97 3.54 -3.27
CA LYS A 70 -10.58 4.63 -2.50
C LYS A 70 -10.27 5.99 -3.12
N GLU A 71 -9.02 6.20 -3.54
CA GLU A 71 -8.61 7.44 -4.20
C GLU A 71 -9.33 7.63 -5.54
N VAL A 72 -9.44 6.59 -6.36
CA VAL A 72 -10.23 6.63 -7.60
C VAL A 72 -11.69 6.96 -7.33
N MET A 73 -12.32 6.38 -6.31
CA MET A 73 -13.69 6.71 -5.91
C MET A 73 -13.82 8.18 -5.52
N ARG A 74 -12.92 8.68 -4.68
CA ARG A 74 -12.88 10.08 -4.22
C ARG A 74 -12.72 11.04 -5.39
N LEU A 75 -11.80 10.76 -6.31
CA LEU A 75 -11.57 11.60 -7.49
C LEU A 75 -12.78 11.60 -8.43
N ARG A 76 -13.44 10.46 -8.63
CA ARG A 76 -14.67 10.37 -9.43
C ARG A 76 -15.80 11.20 -8.83
N GLU A 77 -15.96 11.17 -7.52
CA GLU A 77 -16.96 11.98 -6.81
C GLU A 77 -16.67 13.48 -7.00
N GLN A 78 -15.42 13.90 -6.79
CA GLN A 78 -15.00 15.30 -6.99
C GLN A 78 -15.21 15.79 -8.42
N ILE A 79 -14.89 14.96 -9.42
CA ILE A 79 -15.16 15.28 -10.82
C ILE A 79 -16.67 15.44 -11.07
N GLY A 80 -17.50 14.55 -10.52
CA GLY A 80 -18.96 14.66 -10.61
C GLY A 80 -19.49 15.96 -9.99
N GLU A 81 -18.98 16.34 -8.82
CA GLU A 81 -19.32 17.62 -8.18
C GLU A 81 -18.91 18.83 -9.02
N VAL A 82 -17.72 18.81 -9.61
CA VAL A 82 -17.25 19.91 -10.47
C VAL A 82 -18.07 20.01 -11.75
N LEU A 83 -18.40 18.89 -12.39
CA LEU A 83 -19.20 18.86 -13.62
C LEU A 83 -20.66 19.29 -13.39
N SER A 84 -21.23 18.97 -12.22
CA SER A 84 -22.60 19.39 -11.86
C SER A 84 -22.72 20.87 -11.47
N ARG A 85 -21.59 21.55 -11.20
CA ARG A 85 -21.54 22.99 -10.86
C ARG A 85 -21.28 23.90 -12.07
N GLN A 86 -21.07 23.35 -13.26
CA GLN A 86 -20.94 24.16 -14.48
C GLN A 86 -22.34 24.51 -15.04
N PRO A 87 -22.65 25.80 -15.27
CA PRO A 87 -23.95 26.25 -15.80
C PRO A 87 -24.14 25.95 -17.29
#